data_AF-A0A7W5AAA9-F1
#
_entry.id   AF-A0A7W5AAA9-F1
#
_cell.length_a   1.000
_cell.length_b   1.000
_cell.length_c   1.000
_cell.angle_alpha   90.00
_cell.angle_beta   90.00
_cell.angle_gamma   90.00
#
_symmetry.space_group_name_H-M   'P 1'
#
loop_
_entity.id
_entity.type
_entity.pdbx_description
1 polymer ?
#
loop_
_entity_poly.entity_id
_entity_poly.type
_entity_poly.pdbx_seq_one_letter_code
_entity_poly.pdbx_strand_id
1 'polypeptide(L)' 'MREAIPTHVWVDVTDAWGHNSDPGILLMWQKSRQGEWEGWVMYVSTYSTGHGLRAHVTQSWVNAAHIREADSRPPSS' A
#
# COMPACT_ATOMS: atom_id res chain seq x y z
N MET A 1 7.46 -2.09 21.83
CA MET A 1 6.96 -1.84 20.47
C MET A 1 5.71 -0.99 20.64
N ARG A 2 5.64 0.23 20.11
CA ARG A 2 4.39 1.02 20.17
C ARG A 2 3.46 0.46 19.10
N GLU A 3 2.29 -0.04 19.49
CA GLU A 3 1.21 -0.38 18.55
C GLU A 3 0.84 0.91 17.80
N ALA A 4 1.07 0.93 16.49
CA ALA A 4 0.57 1.99 15.64
C ALA A 4 -0.91 1.72 15.37
N ILE A 5 -1.76 2.73 15.59
CA ILE A 5 -3.17 2.66 15.18
C ILE A 5 -3.18 2.47 13.65
N PRO A 6 -3.87 1.45 13.10
CA PRO A 6 -3.92 1.23 11.67
C PRO A 6 -4.41 2.51 10.97
N THR A 7 -3.53 3.11 10.17
CA THR A 7 -3.85 4.33 9.40
C THR A 7 -4.09 3.90 7.96
N HIS A 8 -5.17 4.40 7.35
CA HIS A 8 -5.44 4.22 5.92
C HIS A 8 -4.39 5.04 5.14
N VAL A 9 -3.54 4.38 4.34
CA VAL A 9 -2.37 5.01 3.72
C VAL A 9 -2.39 4.69 2.22
N TRP A 10 -2.52 5.69 1.34
CA TRP A 10 -2.60 5.51 -0.11
C TRP A 10 -1.45 6.19 -0.90
N VAL A 11 -1.19 5.54 -2.04
CA VAL A 11 -0.58 5.99 -3.31
C VAL A 11 0.93 5.79 -3.45
N ASP A 12 1.27 4.80 -4.29
CA ASP A 12 2.50 4.78 -5.08
C ASP A 12 2.48 5.96 -6.06
N VAL A 13 3.23 7.02 -5.74
CA VAL A 13 3.41 8.21 -6.60
C VAL A 13 4.53 8.05 -7.63
N THR A 14 5.20 6.89 -7.64
CA THR A 14 6.37 6.63 -8.48
C THR A 14 6.05 5.81 -9.73
N ASP A 15 4.84 5.25 -9.81
CA ASP A 15 4.41 4.30 -10.85
C ASP A 15 5.33 3.06 -10.93
N ALA A 16 6.19 2.85 -9.93
CA ALA A 16 7.11 1.72 -9.87
C ALA A 16 6.35 0.39 -9.79
N TRP A 17 5.08 0.42 -9.39
CA TRP A 17 4.22 -0.76 -9.25
C TRP A 17 3.29 -0.97 -10.44
N GLY A 18 3.38 -0.09 -11.47
CA GLY A 18 2.73 -0.16 -12.77
C GLY A 18 1.21 -0.24 -12.69
N HIS A 19 0.48 0.86 -12.89
CA HIS A 19 -0.99 0.95 -12.82
C HIS A 19 -1.67 0.43 -11.52
N ASN A 20 -0.96 -0.27 -10.66
CA ASN A 20 -1.43 -0.80 -9.38
C ASN A 20 -1.19 0.25 -8.30
N SER A 21 -1.85 1.39 -8.46
CA SER A 21 -2.08 2.37 -7.39
C SER A 21 -3.09 1.81 -6.38
N ASP A 22 -3.04 0.51 -6.08
CA ASP A 22 -4.10 -0.19 -5.36
C ASP A 22 -4.11 0.20 -3.87
N PRO A 23 -5.28 0.35 -3.24
CA PRO A 23 -5.41 0.71 -1.83
C PRO A 23 -4.64 -0.26 -0.92
N GLY A 24 -3.91 0.32 0.04
CA GLY A 24 -3.19 -0.45 1.04
C GLY A 24 -3.37 0.04 2.48
N ILE A 25 -3.01 -0.82 3.43
CA ILE A 25 -2.95 -0.52 4.85
C ILE A 25 -1.50 -0.62 5.29
N LEU A 26 -0.98 0.43 5.91
CA LEU A 26 0.32 0.42 6.58
C LEU A 26 0.15 -0.12 8.00
N LEU A 27 0.91 -1.17 8.33
CA LEU A 27 0.78 -1.86 9.61
C LEU A 27 1.92 -1.52 10.59
N MET A 28 3.15 -1.39 10.10
CA MET A 28 4.32 -1.08 10.93
C MET A 28 5.51 -0.57 10.12
N TRP A 29 6.47 0.05 10.79
CA TRP A 29 7.73 0.53 10.22
C TRP A 29 8.93 -0.25 10.74
N GLN A 30 9.95 -0.41 9.90
CA GLN A 30 11.28 -0.88 10.28
C GLN A 30 12.38 -0.12 9.54
N LYS A 31 13.62 -0.24 10.01
CA LYS A 31 14.80 0.05 9.18
C LYS A 31 15.29 -1.23 8.51
N SER A 32 15.56 -1.16 7.21
CA SER A 32 16.20 -2.22 6.45
C SER A 32 17.65 -2.43 6.91
N ARG A 33 18.28 -3.51 6.46
CA ARG A 33 19.71 -3.76 6.73
C ARG A 33 20.63 -2.69 6.15
N GLN A 34 20.18 -2.00 5.09
CA GLN A 34 20.87 -0.88 4.47
C GLN A 34 20.58 0.46 5.16
N GLY A 35 19.70 0.50 6.17
CA GLY A 35 19.39 1.68 6.97
C GLY A 35 18.24 2.55 6.43
N GLU A 36 17.64 2.15 5.31
CA GLU A 36 16.45 2.78 4.74
C GLU A 36 15.20 2.45 5.56
N TRP A 37 14.22 3.34 5.58
CA TRP A 37 12.93 3.04 6.21
C TRP A 37 12.05 2.22 5.28
N GLU A 38 11.40 1.19 5.83
CA GLU A 38 10.45 0.33 5.14
C GLU A 38 9.15 0.21 5.95
N GLY A 39 8.02 0.22 5.26
CA GLY A 39 6.70 -0.07 5.83
C GLY A 39 6.26 -1.48 5.50
N TRP A 40 5.72 -2.21 6.47
CA TRP A 40 4.98 -3.46 6.23
C TRP A 40 3.57 -3.08 5.82
N VAL A 41 3.22 -3.37 4.57
CA VAL A 41 1.94 -3.00 3.98
C VAL A 41 1.16 -4.23 3.57
N MET A 42 -0.16 -4.10 3.59
CA MET A 42 -1.10 -5.02 2.95
C MET A 42 -1.85 -4.27 1.86
N TYR A 43 -1.91 -4.79 0.63
CA TYR A 43 -2.62 -4.17 -0.48
C TYR A 43 -3.34 -5.22 -1.32
N VAL A 44 -4.34 -4.78 -2.11
CA VAL A 44 -5.20 -5.67 -2.88
C VAL A 44 -5.12 -5.35 -4.36
N SER A 45 -4.59 -6.27 -5.16
CA SER A 45 -4.69 -6.16 -6.62
C SER A 45 -5.95 -6.83 -7.13
N THR A 46 -6.66 -6.17 -8.04
CA THR A 46 -7.81 -6.75 -8.73
C THR A 46 -7.47 -7.09 -10.16
N TYR A 47 -7.96 -8.22 -10.66
CA TYR A 47 -7.72 -8.66 -12.02
C TYR A 47 -8.97 -9.32 -12.60
N SER A 48 -9.19 -9.13 -13.89
CA SER A 48 -10.26 -9.80 -14.63
C SER A 48 -9.86 -11.22 -14.96
N THR A 49 -10.79 -12.16 -14.80
CA THR A 49 -10.60 -13.57 -15.20
C THR A 49 -11.44 -13.97 -16.41
N GLY A 50 -12.06 -13.01 -17.12
CA GLY A 50 -13.01 -13.28 -18.21
C GLY A 50 -14.38 -13.79 -17.76
N HIS A 51 -14.54 -14.18 -16.49
CA HIS A 51 -15.81 -14.61 -15.87
C HIS A 51 -16.20 -13.76 -14.65
N GLY A 52 -15.48 -12.66 -14.41
CA GLY A 52 -15.67 -11.78 -13.27
C GLY A 52 -14.35 -11.14 -12.82
N LEU A 53 -14.45 -10.34 -11.76
CA LEU A 53 -13.31 -9.76 -11.06
C LEU A 53 -12.86 -10.69 -9.94
N ARG A 54 -11.55 -10.86 -9.80
CA ARG A 54 -10.92 -11.48 -8.62
C ARG A 54 -10.00 -10.49 -7.95
N ALA A 55 -9.73 -10.75 -6.68
CA ALA A 55 -8.83 -9.97 -5.86
C ALA A 55 -7.72 -10.88 -5.32
N HIS A 56 -6.51 -10.33 -5.22
CA HIS A 56 -5.40 -10.95 -4.52
C HIS A 56 -4.87 -9.98 -3.46
N VAL A 57 -4.77 -10.46 -2.22
CA VAL A 57 -4.23 -9.68 -1.10
C VAL A 57 -2.76 -10.02 -0.95
N THR A 58 -1.90 -9.01 -1.02
CA THR A 58 -0.46 -9.14 -0.86
C THR A 58 0.01 -8.43 0.40
N GLN A 59 1.03 -8.98 1.06
CA GLN A 59 1.73 -8.34 2.17
C GLN A 59 3.22 -8.29 1.88
N SER A 60 3.86 -7.14 2.03
CA SER A 60 5.29 -6.98 1.76
C SER A 60 5.90 -5.78 2.49
N TRP A 61 7.23 -5.80 2.62
CA TRP A 61 8.01 -4.62 2.99
C TRP A 61 8.17 -3.72 1.77
N VAL A 62 7.95 -2.42 1.97
CA VAL A 62 7.97 -1.39 0.92
C VAL A 62 8.81 -0.22 1.38
N ASN A 63 9.67 0.29 0.50
CA ASN A 63 10.47 1.47 0.79
C ASN A 63 9.55 2.67 1.15
N ALA A 64 9.85 3.35 2.25
CA ALA A 64 9.07 4.47 2.76
C ALA A 64 8.90 5.62 1.75
N ALA A 65 9.82 5.76 0.78
CA ALA A 65 9.72 6.74 -0.29
C ALA A 65 8.46 6.56 -1.16
N HIS A 66 7.91 5.33 -1.20
CA HIS A 66 6.74 4.96 -2.01
C HIS A 66 5.45 4.93 -1.19
N ILE A 67 5.48 5.39 0.06
CA ILE A 67 4.33 5.38 0.96
C ILE A 67 3.87 6.83 1.20
N ARG A 68 2.59 7.08 0.97
CA ARG A 68 1.93 8.38 1.17
C ARG A 68 0.60 8.20 1.91
N GLU A 69 0.18 9.21 2.66
CA GLU A 69 -1.12 9.20 3.29
C GLU A 69 -2.21 9.37 2.23
N ALA A 70 -3.35 8.70 2.43
CA ALA A 70 -4.48 8.84 1.53
C ALA A 70 -5.16 10.18 1.69
N ASP A 71 -5.59 10.77 0.57
CA ASP A 71 -6.56 11.85 0.66
C ASP A 71 -7.86 11.26 1.23
N SER A 72 -8.33 11.81 2.34
CA SER A 72 -9.52 11.34 3.07
C SER A 72 -10.83 11.81 2.42
N ARG A 73 -10.73 12.63 1.37
CA ARG A 73 -11.89 13.15 0.64
C ARG A 73 -12.52 12.06 -0.21
N PRO A 74 -13.85 11.87 -0.14
CA PRO A 74 -14.53 10.97 -1.06
C PRO A 74 -14.35 11.45 -2.51
N PRO A 75 -14.37 10.54 -3.50
CA PRO A 75 -14.37 10.92 -4.91
C PRO A 75 -15.50 11.91 -5.20
N SER A 76 -15.22 12.93 -6.02
CA SER A 76 -16.29 13.75 -6.58
C SER A 76 -17.19 12.86 -7.45
N SER A 77 -18.49 12.95 -7.23
CA SER A 77 -19.52 12.19 -7.96
C SER A 77 -19.58 12.55 -9.43
#